data_AF-A0A6J8AGW9-F1
#
_entry.id   AF-A0A6J8AGW9-F1
#
_cell.length_a   1.000
_cell.length_b   1.000
_cell.length_c   1.000
_cell.angle_alpha   90.00
_cell.angle_beta   90.00
_cell.angle_gamma   90.00
#
_symmetry.space_group_name_H-M   'P 1'
#
loop_
_entity.id
_entity.type
_entity.pdbx_description
1 polymer ?
#
loop_
_entity_poly.entity_id
_entity_poly.type
_entity_poly.pdbx_seq_one_letter_code
_entity_poly.pdbx_strand_id
1 'polypeptide(L)'
;MSTFETTLKGVFKFYYYSPKRRRELAGISEILDQILLHFGDIKQVRWLSSNERTVKAMLSNYEVVVSHLEHDFVAGSRADDANRAKGYHNVIASVKFLKFLHFLVDYFPIVAKLSRTFQLDDYLIIELNDHIEAAVIHLTQLKHHTGKYCTQFEEKFDVTNKTFGEIKISTRNVQSVDMKSDKDLHALIDGTIKYIESRFKSLNENPSHFFRYLIFISGHWRGI
;
A
#
# COMPACT_ATOMS: atom_id res chain seq x y z
N MET A 1 10.93 3.44 2.31
CA MET A 1 9.74 3.08 3.13
C MET A 1 9.45 4.09 4.25
N SER A 2 10.43 4.43 5.11
CA SER A 2 10.20 5.22 6.34
C SER A 2 9.57 6.60 6.13
N THR A 3 10.04 7.39 5.16
CA THR A 3 9.49 8.74 4.89
C THR A 3 8.05 8.68 4.37
N PHE A 4 7.72 7.72 3.51
CA PHE A 4 6.37 7.55 2.98
C PHE A 4 5.38 7.22 4.10
N GLU A 5 5.67 6.20 4.90
CA GLU A 5 4.81 5.76 5.98
C GLU A 5 4.64 6.86 7.05
N THR A 6 5.73 7.55 7.40
CA THR A 6 5.69 8.65 8.38
C THR A 6 4.86 9.82 7.87
N THR A 7 4.99 10.16 6.59
CA THR A 7 4.20 11.24 5.97
C THR A 7 2.73 10.86 5.94
N LEU A 8 2.40 9.64 5.48
CA LEU A 8 1.03 9.15 5.40
C LEU A 8 0.36 9.15 6.79
N LYS A 9 1.03 8.60 7.81
CA LYS A 9 0.59 8.66 9.20
C LYS A 9 0.42 10.09 9.70
N GLY A 10 1.35 10.98 9.34
CA GLY A 10 1.30 12.40 9.69
C GLY A 10 0.08 13.11 9.13
N VAL A 11 -0.20 12.93 7.85
CA VAL A 11 -1.39 13.48 7.17
C VAL A 11 -2.68 12.95 7.80
N PHE A 12 -2.76 11.64 8.05
CA PHE A 12 -3.93 11.05 8.71
C PHE A 12 -4.17 11.66 10.10
N LYS A 13 -3.11 11.78 10.91
CA LYS A 13 -3.20 12.43 12.23
C LYS A 13 -3.57 13.91 12.12
N PHE A 14 -3.08 14.61 11.10
CA PHE A 14 -3.36 16.03 10.86
C PHE A 14 -4.87 16.30 10.74
N TYR A 15 -5.62 15.39 10.11
CA TYR A 15 -7.08 15.44 9.99
C TYR A 15 -7.81 14.76 11.15
N TYR A 16 -7.31 13.63 11.65
CA TYR A 16 -7.97 12.86 12.72
C TYR A 16 -8.16 13.66 14.00
N TYR A 17 -7.17 14.48 14.39
CA TYR A 17 -7.24 15.27 15.63
C TYR A 17 -7.94 16.63 15.48
N SER A 18 -8.40 17.01 14.27
CA SER A 18 -9.02 18.31 14.02
C SER A 18 -10.38 18.18 13.32
N PRO A 19 -11.49 18.25 14.08
CA PRO A 19 -12.83 18.30 13.49
C PRO A 19 -13.04 19.48 12.54
N LYS A 20 -12.37 20.62 12.79
CA LYS A 20 -12.37 21.78 11.91
C LYS A 20 -11.81 21.42 10.53
N ARG A 21 -10.60 20.86 10.48
CA ARG A 21 -9.96 20.47 9.20
C ARG A 21 -10.75 19.43 8.44
N ARG A 22 -11.44 18.51 9.13
CA ARG A 22 -12.33 17.57 8.46
C ARG A 22 -13.52 18.24 7.79
N ARG A 23 -14.09 19.29 8.41
CA ARG A 23 -15.16 20.08 7.79
C ARG A 23 -14.65 20.87 6.59
N GLU A 24 -13.47 21.48 6.71
CA GLU A 24 -12.82 22.19 5.60
C GLU A 24 -12.50 21.24 4.44
N LEU A 25 -11.97 20.06 4.74
CA LEU A 25 -11.71 19.01 3.76
C LEU A 25 -13.00 18.52 3.08
N ALA A 26 -14.10 18.36 3.83
CA ALA A 26 -15.40 18.02 3.27
C ALA A 26 -15.92 19.12 2.32
N GLY A 27 -15.78 20.40 2.68
CA GLY A 27 -16.15 21.51 1.80
C GLY A 27 -15.34 21.52 0.50
N ILE A 28 -14.04 21.22 0.55
CA ILE A 28 -13.23 21.08 -0.68
C ILE A 28 -13.70 19.88 -1.52
N SER A 29 -14.06 18.76 -0.88
CA SER A 29 -14.56 17.60 -1.64
C SER A 29 -15.90 17.88 -2.33
N GLU A 30 -16.77 18.70 -1.74
CA GLU A 30 -18.01 19.15 -2.38
C GLU A 30 -17.73 20.03 -3.60
N ILE A 31 -16.73 20.92 -3.51
CA ILE A 31 -16.31 21.78 -4.64
C ILE A 31 -15.74 20.93 -5.79
N LEU A 32 -14.97 19.89 -5.48
CA LEU A 32 -14.35 18.99 -6.46
C LEU A 32 -15.28 17.86 -6.94
N ASP A 33 -16.52 17.79 -6.44
CA ASP A 33 -17.47 16.69 -6.69
C ASP A 33 -16.87 15.29 -6.40
N GLN A 34 -16.12 15.19 -5.30
CA GLN A 34 -15.42 13.97 -4.88
C GLN A 34 -16.03 13.35 -3.63
N ILE A 35 -16.24 12.03 -3.65
CA ILE A 35 -16.68 11.28 -2.47
C ILE A 35 -15.48 11.05 -1.55
N LEU A 36 -15.51 11.68 -0.38
CA LEU A 36 -14.44 11.63 0.60
C LEU A 36 -14.46 10.29 1.38
N LEU A 37 -13.42 9.47 1.21
CA LEU A 37 -13.25 8.24 1.98
C LEU A 37 -12.76 8.53 3.40
N HIS A 38 -13.33 7.86 4.40
CA HIS A 38 -12.97 8.11 5.80
C HIS A 38 -11.49 7.78 6.10
N PHE A 39 -10.78 8.74 6.71
CA PHE A 39 -9.45 8.55 7.29
C PHE A 39 -9.54 7.76 8.60
N GLY A 40 -9.48 6.43 8.51
CA GLY A 40 -9.40 5.55 9.67
C GLY A 40 -8.01 5.56 10.34
N ASP A 41 -7.95 5.17 11.61
CA ASP A 41 -6.67 5.02 12.32
C ASP A 41 -5.85 3.83 11.78
N ILE A 42 -4.52 3.97 11.76
CA ILE A 42 -3.59 2.93 11.30
C ILE A 42 -3.29 1.98 12.47
N LYS A 43 -3.99 0.84 12.50
CA LYS A 43 -3.88 -0.14 13.58
C LYS A 43 -2.61 -0.99 13.47
N GLN A 44 -1.87 -1.14 14.58
CA GLN A 44 -0.67 -1.98 14.63
C GLN A 44 -0.96 -3.48 14.49
N VAL A 45 -2.05 -3.98 15.10
CA VAL A 45 -2.38 -5.43 15.15
C VAL A 45 -2.85 -5.98 13.79
N ARG A 46 -3.37 -5.13 12.91
CA ARG A 46 -3.81 -5.51 11.54
C ARG A 46 -3.08 -4.67 10.49
N TRP A 47 -1.76 -4.59 10.63
CA TRP A 47 -0.91 -3.67 9.87
C TRP A 47 -1.20 -3.70 8.36
N LEU A 48 -1.25 -4.89 7.75
CA LEU A 48 -1.45 -5.03 6.30
C LEU A 48 -2.82 -4.54 5.83
N SER A 49 -3.90 -5.02 6.45
CA SER A 49 -5.27 -4.58 6.10
C SER A 49 -5.51 -3.10 6.41
N SER A 50 -4.87 -2.60 7.47
CA SER A 50 -4.94 -1.19 7.84
C SER A 50 -4.22 -0.32 6.82
N ASN A 51 -3.03 -0.73 6.37
CA ASN A 51 -2.28 0.00 5.33
C ASN A 51 -2.96 -0.05 3.98
N GLU A 52 -3.51 -1.20 3.57
CA GLU A 52 -4.29 -1.32 2.33
C GLU A 52 -5.43 -0.30 2.30
N ARG A 53 -6.21 -0.21 3.38
CA ARG A 53 -7.31 0.76 3.51
C ARG A 53 -6.81 2.21 3.51
N THR A 54 -5.72 2.46 4.20
CA THR A 54 -5.12 3.80 4.33
C THR A 54 -4.61 4.31 2.98
N VAL A 55 -3.89 3.49 2.23
CA VAL A 55 -3.38 3.85 0.91
C VAL A 55 -4.54 4.04 -0.07
N LYS A 56 -5.57 3.20 -0.04
CA LYS A 56 -6.80 3.41 -0.84
C LYS A 56 -7.49 4.72 -0.51
N ALA A 57 -7.72 5.02 0.77
CA ALA A 57 -8.35 6.27 1.19
C ALA A 57 -7.51 7.50 0.81
N MET A 58 -6.19 7.42 0.96
CA MET A 58 -5.28 8.50 0.56
C MET A 58 -5.31 8.73 -0.96
N LEU A 59 -5.35 7.66 -1.76
CA LEU A 59 -5.43 7.79 -3.21
C LEU A 59 -6.76 8.40 -3.66
N SER A 60 -7.88 7.92 -3.11
CA SER A 60 -9.21 8.45 -3.44
C SER A 60 -9.38 9.92 -3.05
N ASN A 61 -8.80 10.33 -1.91
CA ASN A 61 -8.89 11.70 -1.43
C ASN A 61 -7.70 12.56 -1.85
N TYR A 62 -6.85 12.07 -2.75
CA TYR A 62 -5.54 12.68 -3.01
C TYR A 62 -5.67 14.15 -3.36
N GLU A 63 -6.58 14.47 -4.28
CA GLU A 63 -6.73 15.83 -4.77
C GLU A 63 -7.23 16.78 -3.68
N VAL A 64 -8.32 16.41 -3.01
CA VAL A 64 -8.85 17.12 -1.85
C VAL A 64 -7.78 17.39 -0.78
N VAL A 65 -6.96 16.38 -0.46
CA VAL A 65 -5.94 16.49 0.58
C VAL A 65 -4.82 17.44 0.19
N VAL A 66 -4.35 17.38 -1.06
CA VAL A 66 -3.29 18.27 -1.54
C VAL A 66 -3.79 19.72 -1.56
N SER A 67 -4.99 19.96 -2.13
CA SER A 67 -5.59 21.29 -2.18
C SER A 67 -5.84 21.87 -0.79
N HIS A 68 -6.30 21.05 0.16
CA HIS A 68 -6.49 21.50 1.54
C HIS A 68 -5.15 21.85 2.21
N LEU A 69 -4.13 21.01 2.06
CA LEU A 69 -2.81 21.29 2.64
C LEU A 69 -2.20 22.55 2.03
N GLU A 70 -2.39 22.77 0.73
CA GLU A 70 -1.98 23.99 0.04
C GLU A 70 -2.67 25.23 0.64
N HIS A 71 -3.99 25.17 0.77
CA HIS A 71 -4.76 26.23 1.41
C HIS A 71 -4.29 26.48 2.86
N ASP A 72 -4.12 25.42 3.65
CA ASP A 72 -3.71 25.52 5.06
C ASP A 72 -2.33 26.13 5.25
N PHE A 73 -1.36 25.88 4.35
CA PHE A 73 -0.04 26.50 4.50
C PHE A 73 0.07 27.91 3.91
N VAL A 74 -0.82 28.29 3.00
CA VAL A 74 -0.86 29.65 2.41
C VAL A 74 -1.69 30.60 3.26
N ALA A 75 -2.86 30.16 3.72
CA ALA A 75 -3.86 30.99 4.41
C ALA A 75 -4.07 30.62 5.89
N GLY A 76 -3.38 29.59 6.40
CA GLY A 76 -3.53 29.14 7.78
C GLY A 76 -3.08 30.17 8.82
N SER A 77 -3.83 30.29 9.91
CA SER A 77 -3.60 31.31 10.94
C SER A 77 -2.50 30.96 11.95
N ARG A 78 -2.15 29.68 12.11
CA ARG A 78 -1.15 29.22 13.09
C ARG A 78 0.11 28.78 12.37
N ALA A 79 1.22 29.47 12.62
CA ALA A 79 2.50 29.22 11.95
C ALA A 79 2.96 27.75 12.04
N ASP A 80 2.82 27.11 13.21
CA ASP A 80 3.18 25.69 13.38
C ASP A 80 2.32 24.75 12.55
N ASP A 81 1.03 25.04 12.42
CA ASP A 81 0.10 24.26 11.61
C ASP A 81 0.40 24.44 10.12
N ALA A 82 0.63 25.68 9.68
CA ALA A 82 1.02 26.00 8.32
C ALA A 82 2.35 25.34 7.93
N ASN A 83 3.35 25.34 8.82
CA ASN A 83 4.64 24.69 8.59
C ASN A 83 4.50 23.16 8.46
N ARG A 84 3.65 22.54 9.29
CA ARG A 84 3.35 21.10 9.18
C ARG A 84 2.63 20.79 7.87
N ALA A 85 1.61 21.58 7.52
CA ALA A 85 0.87 21.43 6.27
C ALA A 85 1.80 21.55 5.05
N LYS A 86 2.69 22.55 5.03
CA LYS A 86 3.72 22.75 4.01
C LYS A 86 4.66 21.55 3.91
N GLY A 87 5.12 21.03 5.06
CA GLY A 87 5.98 19.86 5.12
C GLY A 87 5.33 18.63 4.47
N TYR A 88 4.06 18.35 4.82
CA TYR A 88 3.32 17.26 4.20
C TYR A 88 3.08 17.50 2.71
N HIS A 89 2.60 18.69 2.34
CA HIS A 89 2.35 19.08 0.95
C HIS A 89 3.58 18.84 0.07
N ASN A 90 4.76 19.30 0.50
CA ASN A 90 6.02 19.14 -0.26
C ASN A 90 6.37 17.68 -0.55
N VAL A 91 6.00 16.76 0.34
CA VAL A 91 6.27 15.33 0.16
C VAL A 91 5.19 14.68 -0.70
N ILE A 92 3.90 14.94 -0.42
CA ILE A 92 2.80 14.27 -1.13
C ILE A 92 2.61 14.81 -2.56
N ALA A 93 2.93 16.08 -2.81
CA ALA A 93 2.97 16.69 -4.12
C ALA A 93 4.33 16.45 -4.80
N SER A 94 4.92 15.27 -4.59
CA SER A 94 6.11 14.81 -5.32
C SER A 94 5.76 13.61 -6.18
N VAL A 95 6.35 13.55 -7.38
CA VAL A 95 6.14 12.42 -8.28
C VAL A 95 6.52 11.10 -7.61
N LYS A 96 7.61 11.07 -6.83
CA LYS A 96 8.05 9.86 -6.11
C LYS A 96 6.98 9.35 -5.13
N PHE A 97 6.35 10.24 -4.35
CA PHE A 97 5.31 9.84 -3.41
C PHE A 97 4.06 9.34 -4.13
N LEU A 98 3.58 10.10 -5.11
CA LEU A 98 2.37 9.76 -5.85
C LEU A 98 2.51 8.46 -6.64
N LYS A 99 3.67 8.26 -7.28
CA LYS A 99 4.01 7.03 -7.98
C LYS A 99 4.00 5.83 -7.03
N PHE A 100 4.65 5.95 -5.88
CA PHE A 100 4.66 4.88 -4.88
C PHE A 100 3.28 4.62 -4.25
N LEU A 101 2.45 5.66 -4.11
CA LEU A 101 1.07 5.53 -3.63
C LEU A 101 0.24 4.65 -4.57
N HIS A 102 0.27 4.92 -5.88
CA HIS A 102 -0.44 4.10 -6.88
C HIS A 102 0.09 2.66 -6.90
N PHE A 103 1.41 2.49 -6.87
CA PHE A 103 2.05 1.18 -6.77
C PHE A 103 1.54 0.37 -5.57
N LEU A 104 1.46 0.98 -4.39
CA LEU A 104 0.99 0.29 -3.18
C LEU A 104 -0.48 -0.14 -3.28
N VAL A 105 -1.33 0.57 -4.01
CA VAL A 105 -2.73 0.17 -4.22
C VAL A 105 -2.83 -1.09 -5.09
N ASP A 106 -1.95 -1.27 -6.08
CA ASP A 106 -1.87 -2.49 -6.88
C ASP A 106 -1.18 -3.64 -6.12
N TYR A 107 -0.14 -3.32 -5.33
CA TYR A 107 0.68 -4.29 -4.62
C TYR A 107 -0.01 -4.91 -3.38
N PHE A 108 -0.62 -4.08 -2.52
CA PHE A 108 -1.17 -4.57 -1.26
C PHE A 108 -2.23 -5.67 -1.40
N PRO A 109 -3.17 -5.62 -2.36
CA PRO A 109 -4.16 -6.68 -2.55
C PRO A 109 -3.55 -8.07 -2.75
N ILE A 110 -2.39 -8.17 -3.42
CA ILE A 110 -1.72 -9.45 -3.67
C ILE A 110 -1.25 -10.07 -2.35
N VAL A 111 -0.50 -9.29 -1.57
CA VAL A 111 0.04 -9.74 -0.27
C VAL A 111 -1.08 -9.92 0.77
N ALA A 112 -2.09 -9.05 0.75
CA ALA A 112 -3.24 -9.12 1.64
C ALA A 112 -4.09 -10.36 1.37
N LYS A 113 -4.28 -10.75 0.11
CA LYS A 113 -4.98 -11.98 -0.25
C LYS A 113 -4.26 -13.19 0.34
N LEU A 114 -2.95 -13.30 0.11
CA LEU A 114 -2.14 -14.38 0.66
C LEU A 114 -2.24 -14.41 2.20
N SER A 115 -2.06 -13.26 2.85
CA SER A 115 -2.15 -13.16 4.31
C SER A 115 -3.51 -13.57 4.87
N ARG A 116 -4.62 -13.28 4.17
CA ARG A 116 -5.97 -13.70 4.56
C ARG A 116 -6.15 -15.20 4.39
N THR A 117 -5.61 -15.81 3.34
CA THR A 117 -5.62 -17.26 3.17
C THR A 117 -5.00 -17.97 4.38
N PHE A 118 -3.85 -17.48 4.87
CA PHE A 118 -3.21 -18.03 6.07
C PHE A 118 -3.99 -17.81 7.38
N GLN A 119 -4.99 -16.93 7.39
CA GLN A 119 -5.84 -16.64 8.56
C GLN A 119 -7.15 -17.44 8.55
N LEU A 120 -7.43 -18.19 7.50
CA LEU A 120 -8.65 -18.99 7.38
C LEU A 120 -8.39 -20.37 8.02
N ASP A 121 -9.33 -20.82 8.85
CA ASP A 121 -9.18 -22.04 9.66
C ASP A 121 -9.41 -23.35 8.86
N ASP A 122 -9.95 -23.26 7.64
CA ASP A 122 -10.47 -24.41 6.88
C ASP A 122 -9.60 -24.87 5.70
N TYR A 123 -8.32 -24.47 5.62
CA TYR A 123 -7.44 -24.89 4.52
C TYR A 123 -6.58 -26.10 4.85
N LEU A 124 -6.51 -27.06 3.93
CA LEU A 124 -5.48 -28.09 3.96
C LEU A 124 -4.13 -27.48 3.60
N ILE A 125 -3.05 -27.92 4.27
CA ILE A 125 -1.68 -27.45 4.03
C ILE A 125 -1.30 -27.57 2.53
N ILE A 126 -1.83 -28.56 1.82
CA ILE A 126 -1.58 -28.76 0.40
C ILE A 126 -2.20 -27.67 -0.49
N GLU A 127 -3.38 -27.15 -0.14
CA GLU A 127 -4.08 -26.09 -0.88
C GLU A 127 -3.39 -24.73 -0.69
N LEU A 128 -2.61 -24.60 0.39
CA LEU A 128 -1.86 -23.39 0.69
C LEU A 128 -0.71 -23.15 -0.28
N ASN A 129 -0.11 -24.21 -0.82
CA ASN A 129 0.96 -24.11 -1.82
C ASN A 129 0.45 -23.44 -3.11
N ASP A 130 -0.76 -23.78 -3.56
CA ASP A 130 -1.38 -23.15 -4.73
C ASP A 130 -1.57 -21.64 -4.52
N HIS A 131 -1.93 -21.23 -3.30
CA HIS A 131 -2.07 -19.82 -2.95
C HIS A 131 -0.74 -19.06 -2.87
N ILE A 132 0.32 -19.72 -2.38
CA ILE A 132 1.68 -19.16 -2.37
C ILE A 132 2.18 -18.98 -3.81
N GLU A 133 2.06 -20.02 -4.64
CA GLU A 133 2.47 -19.98 -6.05
C GLU A 133 1.70 -18.90 -6.81
N ALA A 134 0.38 -18.82 -6.63
CA ALA A 134 -0.44 -17.77 -7.23
C ALA A 134 0.03 -16.37 -6.80
N ALA A 135 0.39 -16.16 -5.53
CA ALA A 135 0.90 -14.87 -5.07
C ALA A 135 2.24 -14.51 -5.72
N VAL A 136 3.16 -15.47 -5.86
CA VAL A 136 4.45 -15.28 -6.55
C VAL A 136 4.24 -14.95 -8.03
N ILE A 137 3.33 -15.66 -8.70
CA ILE A 137 2.97 -15.39 -10.10
C ILE A 137 2.40 -13.98 -10.24
N HIS A 138 1.46 -13.58 -9.38
CA HIS A 138 0.85 -12.25 -9.43
C HIS A 138 1.87 -11.12 -9.16
N LEU A 139 2.78 -11.32 -8.21
CA LEU A 139 3.87 -10.37 -7.94
C LEU A 139 4.82 -10.25 -9.14
N THR A 140 5.17 -11.39 -9.76
CA THR A 140 5.99 -11.43 -10.97
C THR A 140 5.28 -10.75 -12.14
N GLN A 141 3.98 -10.97 -12.30
CA GLN A 141 3.17 -10.28 -13.31
C GLN A 141 3.15 -8.78 -13.08
N LEU A 142 3.00 -8.30 -11.83
CA LEU A 142 3.04 -6.88 -11.49
C LEU A 142 4.40 -6.21 -11.81
N LYS A 143 5.49 -6.98 -11.80
CA LYS A 143 6.82 -6.51 -12.22
C LYS A 143 6.90 -6.30 -13.74
N HIS A 144 6.26 -7.15 -14.53
CA HIS A 144 6.34 -7.10 -16.00
C HIS A 144 5.22 -6.30 -16.65
N HIS A 145 4.07 -6.22 -15.98
CA HIS A 145 2.87 -5.54 -16.45
C HIS A 145 2.47 -4.49 -15.43
N THR A 146 2.33 -3.24 -15.88
CA THR A 146 1.89 -2.14 -15.04
C THR A 146 0.51 -2.44 -14.45
N GLY A 147 0.40 -2.34 -13.12
CA GLY A 147 -0.87 -2.50 -12.42
C GLY A 147 -1.91 -1.45 -12.83
N LYS A 148 -3.17 -1.69 -12.51
CA LYS A 148 -4.29 -0.82 -12.93
C LYS A 148 -4.10 0.62 -12.46
N TYR A 149 -3.74 0.83 -11.19
CA TYR A 149 -3.59 2.17 -10.64
C TYR A 149 -2.28 2.81 -11.12
N CYS A 150 -1.22 2.03 -11.28
CA CYS A 150 0.01 2.50 -11.92
C CYS A 150 -0.23 3.01 -13.36
N THR A 151 -1.06 2.32 -14.16
CA THR A 151 -1.43 2.77 -15.51
C THR A 151 -2.24 4.05 -15.47
N GLN A 152 -3.22 4.15 -14.55
CA GLN A 152 -3.98 5.39 -14.35
C GLN A 152 -3.07 6.57 -13.99
N PHE A 153 -2.00 6.32 -13.23
CA PHE A 153 -1.01 7.35 -12.94
C PHE A 153 -0.26 7.79 -14.19
N GLU A 154 0.23 6.85 -14.99
CA GLU A 154 0.94 7.14 -16.25
C GLU A 154 0.05 7.89 -17.25
N GLU A 155 -1.24 7.59 -17.30
CA GLU A 155 -2.22 8.26 -18.18
C GLU A 155 -2.59 9.67 -17.71
N LYS A 156 -2.77 9.86 -16.39
CA LYS A 156 -3.20 11.15 -15.82
C LYS A 156 -2.07 12.13 -15.55
N PHE A 157 -0.84 11.65 -15.47
CA PHE A 157 0.31 12.50 -15.16
C PHE A 157 0.83 13.20 -16.42
N ASP A 158 0.68 14.52 -16.45
CA ASP A 158 1.22 15.35 -17.53
C ASP A 158 2.65 15.79 -17.19
N VAL A 159 3.61 15.22 -17.92
CA VAL A 159 5.05 15.52 -17.77
C VAL A 159 5.38 16.95 -18.16
N THR A 160 4.69 17.49 -19.16
CA THR A 160 4.96 18.82 -19.74
C THR A 160 4.53 19.90 -18.76
N ASN A 161 3.30 19.77 -18.26
CA ASN A 161 2.71 20.73 -17.32
C ASN A 161 3.09 20.45 -15.86
N LYS A 162 3.70 19.29 -15.58
CA LYS A 162 4.07 18.81 -14.24
C LYS A 162 2.84 18.74 -13.33
N THR A 163 1.75 18.21 -13.88
CA THR A 163 0.45 18.17 -13.22
C THR A 163 -0.07 16.76 -13.13
N PHE A 164 -0.85 16.51 -12.09
CA PHE A 164 -1.69 15.32 -11.96
C PHE A 164 -3.12 15.78 -11.74
N GLY A 165 -3.98 15.58 -12.74
CA GLY A 165 -5.26 16.28 -12.80
C GLY A 165 -5.03 17.80 -12.78
N GLU A 166 -5.64 18.49 -11.82
CA GLU A 166 -5.50 19.96 -11.66
C GLU A 166 -4.36 20.38 -10.74
N ILE A 167 -3.65 19.41 -10.15
CA ILE A 167 -2.66 19.66 -9.09
C ILE A 167 -1.26 19.75 -9.65
N LYS A 168 -0.50 20.76 -9.22
CA LYS A 168 0.92 20.89 -9.53
C LYS A 168 1.76 19.93 -8.70
N ILE A 169 2.59 19.14 -9.37
CA ILE A 169 3.45 18.14 -8.75
C ILE A 169 4.91 18.53 -8.94
N SER A 170 5.67 18.45 -7.85
CA SER A 170 7.11 18.62 -7.86
C SER A 170 7.79 17.44 -8.55
N THR A 171 8.50 17.73 -9.65
CA THR A 171 9.29 16.76 -10.43
C THR A 171 10.76 16.70 -10.02
N ARG A 172 11.13 17.24 -8.84
CA ARG A 172 12.53 17.20 -8.40
C ARG A 172 13.00 15.74 -8.31
N ASN A 173 14.11 15.44 -8.98
CA ASN A 173 14.81 14.16 -8.96
C ASN A 173 14.06 12.94 -9.54
N VAL A 174 13.16 13.12 -10.50
CA VAL A 174 12.52 11.98 -11.19
C VAL A 174 13.12 11.78 -12.58
N GLN A 175 13.72 10.61 -12.78
CA GLN A 175 14.35 10.19 -14.04
C GLN A 175 13.34 9.57 -15.04
N SER A 176 12.24 9.00 -14.56
CA SER A 176 11.14 8.49 -15.39
C SER A 176 9.81 8.40 -14.63
N VAL A 177 8.71 8.62 -15.36
CA VAL A 177 7.33 8.39 -14.91
C VAL A 177 6.97 6.91 -15.03
N ASP A 178 7.54 6.24 -16.02
CA ASP A 178 7.33 4.83 -16.32
C ASP A 178 7.61 3.94 -15.10
N MET A 179 6.59 3.19 -14.71
CA MET A 179 6.62 2.29 -13.57
C MET A 179 7.46 1.05 -13.87
N LYS A 180 7.49 0.60 -15.13
CA LYS A 180 8.18 -0.65 -15.55
C LYS A 180 9.70 -0.54 -15.50
N SER A 181 10.24 0.68 -15.52
CA SER A 181 11.67 0.91 -15.43
C SER A 181 12.14 1.24 -14.01
N ASP A 182 11.23 1.28 -13.02
CA ASP A 182 11.57 1.65 -11.65
C ASP A 182 12.26 0.50 -10.89
N LYS A 183 13.58 0.66 -10.72
CA LYS A 183 14.43 -0.31 -10.02
C LYS A 183 14.08 -0.47 -8.55
N ASP A 184 13.64 0.59 -7.87
CA ASP A 184 13.31 0.54 -6.43
C ASP A 184 12.04 -0.32 -6.22
N LEU A 185 11.06 -0.18 -7.12
CA LEU A 185 9.82 -0.97 -7.07
C LEU A 185 10.07 -2.43 -7.44
N HIS A 186 10.88 -2.68 -8.46
CA HIS A 186 11.29 -4.04 -8.83
C HIS A 186 12.05 -4.72 -7.67
N ALA A 187 12.97 -4.02 -7.01
CA ALA A 187 13.68 -4.55 -5.85
C ALA A 187 12.73 -4.87 -4.68
N LEU A 188 11.68 -4.07 -4.48
CA LEU A 188 10.67 -4.34 -3.46
C LEU A 188 9.85 -5.60 -3.78
N ILE A 189 9.43 -5.77 -5.05
CA ILE A 189 8.74 -6.99 -5.49
C ILE A 189 9.64 -8.21 -5.32
N ASP A 190 10.88 -8.14 -5.82
CA ASP A 190 11.83 -9.26 -5.76
C ASP A 190 12.16 -9.65 -4.31
N GLY A 191 12.33 -8.66 -3.43
CA GLY A 191 12.50 -8.88 -2.00
C GLY A 191 11.30 -9.57 -1.35
N THR A 192 10.09 -9.22 -1.80
CA THR A 192 8.84 -9.83 -1.31
C THR A 192 8.70 -11.28 -1.77
N ILE A 193 8.96 -11.56 -3.05
CA ILE A 193 8.96 -12.92 -3.60
C ILE A 193 9.96 -13.79 -2.84
N LYS A 194 11.21 -13.31 -2.71
CA LYS A 194 12.26 -14.02 -1.98
C LYS A 194 11.88 -14.30 -0.52
N TYR A 195 11.21 -13.35 0.14
CA TYR A 195 10.71 -13.55 1.49
C TYR A 195 9.65 -14.65 1.55
N ILE A 196 8.65 -14.62 0.65
CA ILE A 196 7.58 -15.62 0.58
C ILE A 196 8.18 -17.01 0.35
N GLU A 197 9.03 -17.17 -0.67
CA GLU A 197 9.66 -18.44 -1.01
C GLU A 197 10.52 -18.98 0.13
N SER A 198 11.34 -18.11 0.75
CA SER A 198 12.17 -18.52 1.88
C SER A 198 11.35 -18.88 3.12
N ARG A 199 10.24 -18.17 3.37
CA ARG A 199 9.40 -18.38 4.56
C ARG A 199 8.64 -19.70 4.49
N PHE A 200 8.20 -20.09 3.30
CA PHE A 200 7.34 -21.26 3.09
C PHE A 200 8.05 -22.44 2.42
N LYS A 201 9.37 -22.39 2.28
CA LYS A 201 10.18 -23.47 1.71
C LYS A 201 9.88 -24.84 2.32
N SER A 202 9.63 -24.92 3.62
CA SER A 202 9.32 -26.16 4.33
C SER A 202 7.97 -26.80 3.93
N LEU A 203 7.05 -26.03 3.33
CA LEU A 203 5.78 -26.58 2.80
C LEU A 203 5.97 -27.35 1.48
N ASN A 204 7.12 -27.17 0.83
CA ASN A 204 7.52 -27.92 -0.37
C ASN A 204 8.42 -29.12 -0.04
N GLU A 205 8.76 -29.31 1.24
CA GLU A 205 9.51 -30.49 1.67
C GLU A 205 8.56 -31.70 1.79
N ASN A 206 9.08 -32.88 1.41
CA ASN A 206 8.28 -34.09 1.36
C ASN A 206 7.65 -34.38 2.74
N PRO A 207 6.31 -34.49 2.86
CA PRO A 207 5.63 -34.56 4.15
C PRO A 207 5.91 -35.86 4.92
N SER A 208 6.67 -36.80 4.35
CA SER A 208 7.10 -38.05 4.98
C SER A 208 7.75 -37.88 6.35
N HIS A 209 8.38 -36.73 6.65
CA HIS A 209 8.91 -36.44 7.97
C HIS A 209 7.81 -36.20 9.04
N PHE A 210 6.65 -35.66 8.66
CA PHE A 210 5.50 -35.49 9.56
C PHE A 210 4.82 -36.83 9.86
N PHE A 211 4.79 -37.74 8.88
CA PHE A 211 4.24 -39.09 9.04
C PHE A 211 5.14 -40.06 9.82
N ARG A 212 6.43 -39.75 10.00
CA ARG A 212 7.36 -40.54 10.82
C ARG A 212 6.89 -40.69 12.27
N TYR A 213 6.17 -39.70 12.80
CA TYR A 213 5.59 -39.74 14.15
C TYR A 213 4.28 -40.53 14.22
N LEU A 214 3.50 -40.58 13.13
CA LEU A 214 2.24 -41.33 13.07
C LEU A 214 2.45 -42.85 12.97
N ILE A 215 3.51 -43.28 12.28
CA ILE A 215 3.90 -44.71 12.21
C ILE A 215 4.39 -45.22 13.58
N PHE A 216 4.94 -44.36 14.43
CA PHE A 216 5.37 -44.74 15.77
C PHE A 216 4.18 -44.95 16.73
N ILE A 217 3.06 -44.25 16.51
CA ILE A 217 1.84 -44.37 17.33
C ILE A 217 1.00 -45.60 16.92
N SER A 218 1.01 -46.00 15.65
CA SER A 218 0.31 -47.20 15.18
C SER A 218 1.03 -48.52 15.51
N GLY A 219 2.32 -48.47 15.88
CA GLY A 219 3.10 -49.62 16.35
C GLY A 219 2.77 -50.10 17.76
N HIS A 220 1.99 -49.34 18.55
CA HIS A 220 1.60 -49.69 19.93
C HIS A 220 0.21 -50.37 20.04
N TRP A 221 -0.48 -50.61 18.92
CA TRP A 221 -1.80 -51.27 18.89
C TRP A 221 -1.79 -52.69 18.31
N ARG A 222 -0.62 -53.32 18.20
CA ARG A 222 -0.51 -54.78 17.95
C ARG A 222 0.14 -55.44 19.16
N GLY A 223 -0.63 -55.58 20.23
CA GLY A 223 -0.15 -56.16 21.47
C GLY A 223 -1.17 -56.19 22.61
N ILE A 224 -2.47 -56.42 22.31
CA ILE A 224 -3.48 -57.04 23.19
C ILE A 224 -4.42 -57.83 22.28
#